data_AF-A0A537TVC7-F1
#
_entry.id   AF-A0A537TVC7-F1
#
_cell.length_a   1.000
_cell.length_b   1.000
_cell.length_c   1.000
_cell.angle_alpha   90.00
_cell.angle_beta   90.00
_cell.angle_gamma   90.00
#
_symmetry.space_group_name_H-M   'P 1'
#
loop_
_entity.id
_entity.type
_entity.pdbx_description
1 polymer ?
#
loop_
_entity_poly.entity_id
_entity_poly.type
_entity_poly.pdbx_seq_one_letter_code
_entity_poly.pdbx_strand_id
1 'polypeptide(L)'
;MTLTRLAQTIVLARGRWRCVIAFLAGASSTLALPPTDIWPVPFVTFPILVWLVDGTAGSRLGGVLAAATIGWWFGFGYFLAGLYWIGYAFLVDAKTFGWLLPFAVIALPAAMALYTAFGLALARLIWPGGATRVLVLAASLTLTEWLRGHLFSGFPWNAYGYALSSPLWLAQGAALMGIWGLTFLAVALYASPAVLADQ
;
A
#
# COMPACT_ATOMS: atom_id res chain seq x y z
N MET A 1 8.48 10.75 23.26
CA MET A 1 8.91 11.09 21.88
C MET A 1 7.71 11.72 21.21
N THR A 2 7.75 13.00 20.82
CA THR A 2 6.59 13.66 20.18
C THR A 2 6.37 13.06 18.78
N LEU A 3 5.11 12.94 18.34
CA LEU A 3 4.72 12.38 17.02
C LEU A 3 5.51 13.04 15.88
N THR A 4 5.73 14.35 15.97
CA THR A 4 6.54 15.15 15.03
C THR A 4 7.98 14.64 14.89
N ARG A 5 8.64 14.24 15.99
CA ARG A 5 10.02 13.69 15.94
C ARG A 5 10.06 12.35 15.23
N LEU A 6 9.05 11.49 15.45
CA LEU A 6 8.94 10.22 14.75
C LEU A 6 8.74 10.44 13.25
N ALA A 7 7.80 11.31 12.89
CA ALA A 7 7.54 11.69 11.50
C ALA A 7 8.81 12.22 10.82
N GLN A 8 9.51 13.17 11.45
CA GLN A 8 10.78 13.70 10.95
C GLN A 8 11.84 12.61 10.73
N THR A 9 11.96 11.65 11.65
CA THR A 9 12.91 10.52 11.51
C THR A 9 12.59 9.69 10.26
N ILE A 10 11.31 9.46 9.98
CA ILE A 10 10.84 8.70 8.82
C ILE A 10 11.02 9.50 7.52
N VAL A 11 10.65 10.78 7.51
CA VAL A 11 10.86 11.71 6.39
C VAL A 11 12.34 11.76 5.99
N LEU A 12 13.23 11.80 6.99
CA LEU A 12 14.68 11.87 6.80
C LEU A 12 15.32 10.51 6.49
N ALA A 13 14.58 9.40 6.50
CA ALA A 13 15.12 8.10 6.11
C ALA A 13 15.60 8.13 4.66
N ARG A 14 16.79 7.59 4.38
CA ARG A 14 17.43 7.62 3.04
C ARG A 14 17.83 6.23 2.56
N GLY A 15 17.95 6.11 1.23
CA GLY A 15 18.49 4.93 0.56
C GLY A 15 17.77 3.63 0.95
N ARG A 16 18.55 2.61 1.32
CA ARG A 16 18.03 1.29 1.72
C ARG A 16 17.07 1.33 2.91
N TRP A 17 17.28 2.21 3.89
CA TRP A 17 16.43 2.26 5.08
C TRP A 17 15.03 2.75 4.77
N ARG A 18 14.91 3.72 3.85
CA ARG A 18 13.61 4.15 3.32
C ARG A 18 12.86 2.98 2.66
N CYS A 19 13.56 2.15 1.89
CA CYS A 19 13.00 0.97 1.23
C CYS A 19 12.56 -0.10 2.25
N VAL A 20 13.40 -0.35 3.27
CA VAL A 20 13.08 -1.30 4.36
C VAL A 20 11.85 -0.84 5.15
N ILE A 21 11.77 0.44 5.51
CA ILE A 21 10.60 0.98 6.23
C ILE A 21 9.35 0.85 5.35
N ALA A 22 9.42 1.19 4.06
CA ALA A 22 8.31 1.02 3.14
C ALA A 22 7.85 -0.44 3.07
N PHE A 23 8.79 -1.38 2.89
CA PHE A 23 8.52 -2.81 2.84
C PHE A 23 7.86 -3.33 4.11
N LEU A 24 8.41 -2.99 5.28
CA LEU A 24 7.87 -3.43 6.57
C LEU A 24 6.49 -2.81 6.84
N ALA A 25 6.27 -1.54 6.49
CA ALA A 25 4.96 -0.91 6.59
C ALA A 25 3.94 -1.61 5.66
N GLY A 26 4.33 -1.94 4.44
CA GLY A 26 3.53 -2.73 3.51
C GLY A 26 3.15 -4.10 4.07
N ALA A 27 4.15 -4.89 4.45
CA ALA A 27 3.96 -6.23 5.00
C ALA A 27 3.10 -6.23 6.27
N SER A 28 3.28 -5.23 7.13
CA SER A 28 2.46 -5.08 8.35
C SER A 28 1.02 -4.72 8.02
N SER A 29 0.76 -3.99 6.93
CA SER A 29 -0.61 -3.61 6.51
C SER A 29 -1.46 -4.82 6.17
N THR A 30 -0.84 -5.94 5.77
CA THR A 30 -1.52 -7.20 5.50
C THR A 30 -2.22 -7.77 6.74
N LEU A 31 -1.77 -7.41 7.95
CA LEU A 31 -2.42 -7.84 9.20
C LEU A 31 -3.88 -7.36 9.33
N ALA A 32 -4.28 -6.34 8.56
CA ALA A 32 -5.66 -5.89 8.49
C ALA A 32 -6.58 -6.80 7.67
N LEU A 33 -6.02 -7.72 6.90
CA LEU A 33 -6.77 -8.70 6.12
C LEU A 33 -6.95 -10.01 6.90
N PRO A 34 -7.88 -10.87 6.46
CA PRO A 34 -7.96 -12.23 6.98
C PRO A 34 -6.61 -12.97 6.82
N PRO A 35 -6.24 -13.82 7.78
CA PRO A 35 -7.03 -14.30 8.93
C PRO A 35 -6.88 -13.46 10.21
N THR A 36 -6.06 -12.41 10.21
CA THR A 36 -5.73 -11.66 11.44
C THR A 36 -6.69 -10.53 11.73
N ASP A 37 -7.24 -9.89 10.69
CA ASP A 37 -8.32 -8.89 10.80
C ASP A 37 -8.02 -7.72 11.77
N ILE A 38 -6.74 -7.41 12.00
CA ILE A 38 -6.27 -6.32 12.85
C ILE A 38 -6.34 -5.01 12.06
N TRP A 39 -7.57 -4.62 11.72
CA TRP A 39 -7.90 -3.44 10.90
C TRP A 39 -7.30 -2.11 11.41
N PRO A 40 -6.93 -1.91 12.69
CA PRO A 40 -6.27 -0.67 13.09
C PRO A 40 -4.81 -0.52 12.63
N VAL A 41 -4.13 -1.60 12.22
CA VAL A 41 -2.70 -1.55 11.84
C VAL A 41 -2.41 -0.54 10.72
N PRO A 42 -3.22 -0.45 9.65
CA PRO A 42 -3.13 0.59 8.64
C PRO A 42 -3.11 2.04 9.13
N PHE A 43 -3.69 2.37 10.30
CA PHE A 43 -3.55 3.72 10.90
C PHE A 43 -2.12 4.05 11.32
N VAL A 44 -1.21 3.08 11.36
CA VAL A 44 0.22 3.30 11.59
C VAL A 44 1.01 3.22 10.28
N THR A 45 0.70 2.26 9.41
CA THR A 45 1.51 2.01 8.21
C THR A 45 1.25 3.01 7.08
N PHE A 46 0.02 3.50 6.91
CA PHE A 46 -0.29 4.52 5.90
C PHE A 46 0.28 5.90 6.24
N PRO A 47 0.31 6.35 7.51
CA PRO A 47 1.02 7.58 7.86
C PRO A 47 2.53 7.48 7.63
N ILE A 48 3.13 6.31 7.93
CA ILE A 48 4.52 6.05 7.55
C ILE A 48 4.71 6.21 6.04
N LEU A 49 3.80 5.66 5.23
CA LEU A 49 3.85 5.79 3.77
C LEU A 49 3.78 7.26 3.33
N VAL A 50 2.87 8.05 3.90
CA VAL A 50 2.77 9.50 3.63
C VAL A 50 4.07 10.21 3.98
N TRP A 51 4.62 10.00 5.18
CA TRP A 51 5.86 10.63 5.62
C TRP A 51 7.08 10.22 4.77
N LEU A 52 7.12 8.99 4.29
CA LEU A 52 8.17 8.56 3.34
C LEU A 52 8.08 9.34 2.02
N VAL A 53 6.87 9.58 1.51
CA VAL A 53 6.64 10.37 0.28
C VAL A 53 6.93 11.86 0.54
N ASP A 54 6.57 12.40 1.71
CA ASP A 54 6.92 13.77 2.12
C ASP A 54 8.46 13.97 2.09
N GLY A 55 9.24 12.93 2.42
CA GLY A 55 10.70 12.92 2.33
C GLY A 55 11.30 12.83 0.92
N THR A 56 10.50 12.83 -0.15
CA THR A 56 10.98 12.74 -1.56
C THR A 56 11.37 14.10 -2.16
N ALA A 57 12.20 14.86 -1.43
CA ALA A 57 12.76 16.12 -1.90
C ALA A 57 13.67 15.92 -3.13
N GLY A 58 13.60 16.84 -4.09
CA GLY A 58 14.42 16.79 -5.31
C GLY A 58 13.71 17.42 -6.52
N SER A 59 14.28 17.23 -7.71
CA SER A 59 13.64 17.62 -8.97
C SER A 59 12.27 16.94 -9.12
N ARG A 60 11.37 17.52 -9.93
CA ARG A 60 10.03 16.94 -10.14
C ARG A 60 10.11 15.45 -10.54
N LEU A 61 10.99 15.12 -11.48
CA LEU A 61 11.19 13.73 -11.92
C LEU A 61 11.84 12.86 -10.84
N GLY A 62 12.86 13.37 -10.13
CA GLY A 62 13.52 12.62 -9.05
C GLY A 62 12.58 12.29 -7.90
N GLY A 63 11.71 13.22 -7.52
CA GLY A 63 10.68 13.00 -6.49
C GLY A 63 9.67 11.94 -6.91
N VAL A 64 9.20 11.95 -8.17
CA VAL A 64 8.27 10.95 -8.71
C VAL A 64 8.89 9.55 -8.72
N LEU A 65 10.15 9.41 -9.17
CA LEU A 65 10.85 8.12 -9.16
C LEU A 65 11.10 7.61 -7.73
N ALA A 66 11.40 8.51 -6.78
CA ALA A 66 11.54 8.16 -5.38
C ALA A 66 10.20 7.70 -4.76
N ALA A 67 9.10 8.37 -5.07
CA ALA A 67 7.75 7.96 -4.66
C ALA A 67 7.35 6.62 -5.28
N ALA A 68 7.64 6.39 -6.57
CA ALA A 68 7.45 5.11 -7.23
C ALA A 68 8.22 3.99 -6.53
N THR A 69 9.48 4.24 -6.17
CA THR A 69 10.33 3.28 -5.47
C THR A 69 9.77 2.95 -4.08
N ILE A 70 9.31 3.95 -3.33
CA ILE A 70 8.63 3.74 -2.04
C ILE A 70 7.37 2.88 -2.25
N GLY A 71 6.53 3.24 -3.23
CA GLY A 71 5.29 2.51 -3.52
C GLY A 71 5.53 1.09 -3.98
N TRP A 72 6.60 0.83 -4.72
CA TRP A 72 6.99 -0.52 -5.09
C TRP A 72 7.39 -1.34 -3.85
N TRP A 73 8.25 -0.82 -2.97
CA TRP A 73 8.64 -1.56 -1.77
C TRP A 73 7.48 -1.77 -0.80
N PHE A 74 6.62 -0.77 -0.61
CA PHE A 74 5.40 -0.90 0.19
C PHE A 74 4.44 -1.95 -0.41
N GLY A 75 4.11 -1.81 -1.69
CA GLY A 75 3.25 -2.77 -2.38
C GLY A 75 3.84 -4.19 -2.36
N PHE A 76 5.15 -4.32 -2.57
CA PHE A 76 5.82 -5.62 -2.56
C PHE A 76 5.73 -6.28 -1.20
N GLY A 77 5.99 -5.56 -0.10
CA GLY A 77 5.80 -6.09 1.25
C GLY A 77 4.37 -6.53 1.51
N TYR A 78 3.40 -5.69 1.14
CA TYR A 78 1.96 -5.97 1.33
C TYR A 78 1.48 -7.22 0.57
N PHE A 79 1.82 -7.31 -0.71
CA PHE A 79 1.43 -8.44 -1.55
C PHE A 79 2.24 -9.70 -1.25
N LEU A 80 3.52 -9.60 -0.91
CA LEU A 80 4.34 -10.76 -0.56
C LEU A 80 3.82 -11.42 0.72
N ALA A 81 3.53 -10.62 1.75
CA ALA A 81 2.94 -11.11 2.99
C ALA A 81 1.48 -11.56 2.82
N GLY A 82 0.73 -10.99 1.86
CA GLY A 82 -0.71 -11.25 1.68
C GLY A 82 -1.08 -12.31 0.64
N LEU A 83 -0.16 -12.66 -0.26
CA LEU A 83 -0.39 -13.61 -1.36
C LEU A 83 0.49 -14.86 -1.23
N TYR A 84 1.17 -15.07 -0.09
CA TYR A 84 2.00 -16.24 0.15
C TYR A 84 1.27 -17.57 -0.13
N TRP A 85 -0.04 -17.59 0.14
CA TRP A 85 -0.90 -18.76 0.00
C TRP A 85 -1.03 -19.24 -1.47
N ILE A 86 -0.74 -18.39 -2.46
CA ILE A 86 -0.71 -18.79 -3.88
C ILE A 86 0.34 -19.89 -4.11
N GLY A 87 1.40 -19.92 -3.30
CA GLY A 87 2.40 -20.99 -3.34
C GLY A 87 1.81 -22.38 -3.11
N TYR A 88 0.71 -22.49 -2.35
CA TYR A 88 0.08 -23.79 -2.07
C TYR A 88 -0.48 -24.46 -3.33
N ALA A 89 -0.87 -23.70 -4.35
CA ALA A 89 -1.34 -24.27 -5.62
C ALA A 89 -0.26 -25.12 -6.31
N PHE A 90 1.01 -24.73 -6.18
CA PHE A 90 2.15 -25.43 -6.77
C PHE A 90 2.54 -26.70 -6.00
N LEU A 91 2.04 -26.87 -4.78
CA LEU A 91 2.31 -28.04 -3.94
C LEU A 91 1.33 -29.20 -4.20
N VAL A 92 0.23 -28.96 -4.92
CA VAL A 92 -0.73 -30.01 -5.30
C VAL A 92 -0.08 -31.08 -6.19
N ASP A 93 0.73 -30.65 -7.17
CA ASP A 93 1.63 -31.52 -7.94
C ASP A 93 3.07 -30.98 -7.89
N ALA A 94 3.65 -31.07 -6.70
CA ALA A 94 4.98 -30.54 -6.43
C ALA A 94 6.09 -31.18 -7.27
N LYS A 95 5.92 -32.44 -7.71
CA LYS A 95 6.91 -33.13 -8.54
C LYS A 95 7.05 -32.45 -9.90
N THR A 96 5.94 -31.97 -10.46
CA THR A 96 5.92 -31.29 -11.76
C THR A 96 6.19 -29.79 -11.60
N PHE A 97 5.55 -29.13 -10.62
CA PHE A 97 5.49 -27.67 -10.55
C PHE A 97 6.18 -27.03 -9.34
N GLY A 98 6.69 -27.82 -8.38
CA GLY A 98 7.24 -27.29 -7.13
C GLY A 98 8.40 -26.31 -7.32
N TRP A 99 9.18 -26.46 -8.38
CA TRP A 99 10.29 -25.57 -8.71
C TRP A 99 9.84 -24.14 -9.13
N LEU A 100 8.60 -23.98 -9.60
CA LEU A 100 8.02 -22.68 -9.95
C LEU A 100 7.56 -21.88 -8.74
N LEU A 101 7.35 -22.55 -7.59
CA LEU A 101 6.84 -21.93 -6.36
C LEU A 101 7.58 -20.64 -5.96
N PRO A 102 8.92 -20.62 -5.79
CA PRO A 102 9.62 -19.40 -5.37
C PRO A 102 9.43 -18.26 -6.37
N PHE A 103 9.36 -18.55 -7.66
CA PHE A 103 9.13 -17.55 -8.69
C PHE A 103 7.69 -17.02 -8.63
N ALA A 104 6.70 -17.88 -8.47
CA ALA A 104 5.31 -17.47 -8.37
C ALA A 104 5.05 -16.57 -7.16
N VAL A 105 5.57 -16.95 -5.97
CA VAL A 105 5.33 -16.20 -4.73
C VAL A 105 6.13 -14.90 -4.64
N ILE A 106 7.17 -14.70 -5.47
CA ILE A 106 7.94 -13.45 -5.52
C ILE A 106 7.52 -12.58 -6.71
N ALA A 107 7.47 -13.15 -7.92
CA ALA A 107 7.25 -12.40 -9.15
C ALA A 107 5.84 -11.81 -9.23
N LEU A 108 4.81 -12.55 -8.78
CA LEU A 108 3.44 -12.05 -8.78
C LEU A 108 3.29 -10.85 -7.82
N PRO A 109 3.68 -10.92 -6.53
CA PRO A 109 3.70 -9.75 -5.67
C PRO A 109 4.54 -8.59 -6.20
N ALA A 110 5.71 -8.86 -6.78
CA ALA A 110 6.56 -7.84 -7.39
C ALA A 110 5.87 -7.13 -8.57
N ALA A 111 5.11 -7.86 -9.38
CA ALA A 111 4.31 -7.31 -10.47
C ALA A 111 3.12 -6.49 -9.92
N MET A 112 2.42 -7.00 -8.89
CA MET A 112 1.30 -6.27 -8.27
C MET A 112 1.76 -4.97 -7.60
N ALA A 113 2.97 -4.97 -7.04
CA ALA A 113 3.59 -3.79 -6.45
C ALA A 113 3.80 -2.64 -7.46
N LEU A 114 3.88 -2.93 -8.77
CA LEU A 114 3.98 -1.89 -9.81
C LEU A 114 2.75 -0.98 -9.83
N TYR A 115 1.56 -1.48 -9.50
CA TYR A 115 0.35 -0.66 -9.41
C TYR A 115 0.43 0.32 -8.24
N THR A 116 0.93 -0.13 -7.08
CA THR A 116 1.15 0.75 -5.93
C THR A 116 2.26 1.77 -6.22
N ALA A 117 3.34 1.34 -6.88
CA ALA A 117 4.40 2.24 -7.35
C ALA A 117 3.85 3.33 -8.28
N PHE A 118 3.02 2.93 -9.25
CA PHE A 118 2.39 3.84 -10.19
C PHE A 118 1.42 4.80 -9.47
N GLY A 119 0.65 4.33 -8.49
CA GLY A 119 -0.25 5.16 -7.70
C GLY A 119 0.49 6.23 -6.89
N LEU A 120 1.61 5.88 -6.27
CA LEU A 120 2.46 6.84 -5.55
C LEU A 120 3.16 7.82 -6.50
N ALA A 121 3.63 7.36 -7.66
CA ALA A 121 4.17 8.23 -8.71
C ALA A 121 3.13 9.25 -9.17
N LEU A 122 1.90 8.81 -9.45
CA LEU A 122 0.79 9.66 -9.87
C LEU A 122 0.44 10.69 -8.80
N ALA A 123 0.30 10.25 -7.55
CA ALA A 123 0.04 11.16 -6.44
C ALA A 123 1.16 12.21 -6.30
N ARG A 124 2.42 11.77 -6.46
CA ARG A 124 3.60 12.63 -6.32
C ARG A 124 3.66 13.76 -7.35
N LEU A 125 3.01 13.63 -8.51
CA LEU A 125 2.96 14.67 -9.55
C LEU A 125 2.25 15.94 -9.09
N ILE A 126 1.35 15.83 -8.10
CA ILE A 126 0.49 16.94 -7.64
C ILE A 126 0.67 17.19 -6.13
N TRP A 127 1.33 16.28 -5.39
CA TRP A 127 1.54 16.25 -3.92
C TRP A 127 1.50 17.61 -3.20
N PRO A 128 0.30 18.06 -2.76
CA PRO A 128 0.14 19.35 -2.11
C PRO A 128 0.59 19.28 -0.63
N GLY A 129 0.63 20.43 0.04
CA GLY A 129 0.83 20.46 1.50
C GLY A 129 -0.45 20.13 2.28
N GLY A 130 -0.30 19.83 3.58
CA GLY A 130 -1.42 19.64 4.51
C GLY A 130 -2.31 18.44 4.19
N ALA A 131 -3.57 18.47 4.66
CA ALA A 131 -4.49 17.34 4.57
C ALA A 131 -4.84 16.91 3.14
N THR A 132 -4.77 17.82 2.16
CA THR A 132 -5.14 17.55 0.77
C THR A 132 -4.28 16.43 0.15
N ARG A 133 -3.04 16.23 0.61
CA ARG A 133 -2.17 15.17 0.08
C ARG A 133 -2.68 13.77 0.38
N VAL A 134 -3.38 13.60 1.50
CA VAL A 134 -4.05 12.34 1.85
C VAL A 134 -5.14 12.01 0.84
N LEU A 135 -5.91 13.01 0.39
CA LEU A 135 -6.95 12.82 -0.63
C LEU A 135 -6.34 12.52 -2.01
N VAL A 136 -5.25 13.19 -2.37
CA VAL A 136 -4.50 12.91 -3.61
C VAL A 136 -3.95 11.48 -3.62
N LEU A 137 -3.39 11.03 -2.49
CA LEU A 137 -2.93 9.65 -2.32
C LEU A 137 -4.10 8.66 -2.46
N ALA A 138 -5.21 8.91 -1.76
CA ALA A 138 -6.40 8.05 -1.79
C ALA A 138 -6.97 7.92 -3.22
N ALA A 139 -7.11 9.03 -3.95
CA ALA A 139 -7.58 9.01 -5.32
C ALA A 139 -6.62 8.24 -6.25
N SER A 140 -5.32 8.50 -6.14
CA SER A 140 -4.31 7.89 -7.02
C SER A 140 -4.14 6.39 -6.76
N LEU A 141 -4.12 5.97 -5.50
CA LEU A 141 -4.09 4.55 -5.14
C LEU A 141 -5.38 3.85 -5.55
N THR A 142 -6.54 4.46 -5.35
CA THR A 142 -7.82 3.86 -5.77
C THR A 142 -7.88 3.67 -7.28
N LEU A 143 -7.43 4.67 -8.06
CA LEU A 143 -7.37 4.55 -9.51
C LEU A 143 -6.47 3.40 -9.96
N THR A 144 -5.29 3.27 -9.34
CA THR A 144 -4.33 2.22 -9.72
C THR A 144 -4.74 0.83 -9.23
N GLU A 145 -5.44 0.74 -8.10
CA GLU A 145 -6.11 -0.49 -7.64
C GLU A 145 -7.25 -0.90 -8.58
N TRP A 146 -8.05 0.07 -9.04
CA TRP A 146 -9.06 -0.17 -10.07
C TRP A 146 -8.41 -0.70 -11.35
N LEU A 147 -7.33 -0.07 -11.83
CA LEU A 147 -6.58 -0.57 -12.99
C LEU A 147 -6.06 -1.99 -12.76
N ARG A 148 -5.50 -2.30 -11.59
CA ARG A 148 -5.05 -3.65 -11.21
C ARG A 148 -6.18 -4.67 -11.27
N GLY A 149 -7.40 -4.25 -10.92
CA GLY A 149 -8.60 -5.08 -10.99
C GLY A 149 -9.17 -5.32 -12.39
N HIS A 150 -8.72 -4.60 -13.43
CA HIS A 150 -9.31 -4.65 -14.78
C HIS A 150 -8.30 -4.96 -15.90
N LEU A 151 -7.05 -4.49 -15.78
CA LEU A 151 -6.02 -4.76 -16.79
C LEU A 151 -5.62 -6.23 -16.78
N PHE A 152 -5.34 -6.78 -17.97
CA PHE A 152 -4.89 -8.18 -18.14
C PHE A 152 -5.81 -9.21 -17.46
N SER A 153 -7.13 -9.07 -17.62
CA SER A 153 -8.20 -9.83 -16.94
C SER A 153 -8.39 -9.55 -15.45
N GLY A 154 -7.52 -8.73 -14.86
CA GLY A 154 -7.67 -8.24 -13.49
C GLY A 154 -7.16 -9.20 -12.42
N PHE A 155 -6.52 -8.64 -11.40
CA PHE A 155 -6.16 -9.36 -10.18
C PHE A 155 -6.46 -8.48 -8.95
N PRO A 156 -7.74 -8.28 -8.57
CA PRO A 156 -8.15 -7.36 -7.49
C PRO A 156 -8.04 -7.98 -6.08
N TRP A 157 -7.19 -8.97 -5.87
CA TRP A 157 -6.96 -9.55 -4.55
C TRP A 157 -6.34 -8.52 -3.60
N ASN A 158 -6.71 -8.59 -2.32
CA ASN A 158 -6.17 -7.74 -1.27
C ASN A 158 -6.31 -6.23 -1.55
N ALA A 159 -7.38 -5.79 -2.24
CA ALA A 159 -7.65 -4.36 -2.37
C ALA A 159 -7.68 -3.66 -1.00
N TYR A 160 -7.11 -2.45 -0.87
CA TYR A 160 -6.98 -1.78 0.43
C TYR A 160 -8.33 -1.57 1.14
N GLY A 161 -9.44 -1.47 0.39
CA GLY A 161 -10.79 -1.39 0.94
C GLY A 161 -11.20 -2.58 1.81
N TYR A 162 -10.62 -3.78 1.61
CA TYR A 162 -10.89 -4.95 2.45
C TYR A 162 -10.39 -4.77 3.89
N ALA A 163 -9.45 -3.85 4.15
CA ALA A 163 -9.06 -3.53 5.52
C ALA A 163 -10.22 -2.91 6.33
N LEU A 164 -11.30 -2.46 5.68
CA LEU A 164 -12.53 -1.98 6.34
C LEU A 164 -13.67 -3.02 6.31
N SER A 165 -13.45 -4.23 5.77
CA SER A 165 -14.54 -5.21 5.64
C SER A 165 -14.69 -6.15 6.84
N SER A 166 -13.74 -6.18 7.77
CA SER A 166 -13.82 -7.08 8.93
C SER A 166 -14.91 -6.67 9.93
N PRO A 167 -14.92 -5.43 10.47
CA PRO A 167 -16.05 -4.99 11.28
C PRO A 167 -17.28 -4.75 10.39
N LEU A 168 -18.37 -5.48 10.64
CA LEU A 168 -19.57 -5.46 9.79
C LEU A 168 -20.13 -4.05 9.56
N TRP A 169 -20.05 -3.18 10.56
CA TRP A 169 -20.52 -1.80 10.49
C TRP A 169 -19.69 -0.93 9.53
N LEU A 170 -18.38 -1.17 9.41
CA LEU A 170 -17.53 -0.55 8.38
C LEU A 170 -17.82 -1.14 7.01
N ALA A 171 -18.01 -2.45 6.94
CA ALA A 171 -18.26 -3.18 5.70
C ALA A 171 -19.54 -2.73 4.98
N GLN A 172 -20.54 -2.21 5.70
CA GLN A 172 -21.79 -1.70 5.10
C GLN A 172 -21.57 -0.62 4.03
N GLY A 173 -20.45 0.12 4.10
CA GLY A 173 -20.08 1.07 3.06
C GLY A 173 -20.00 0.44 1.68
N ALA A 174 -19.61 -0.85 1.59
CA ALA A 174 -19.55 -1.60 0.33
C ALA A 174 -20.88 -1.61 -0.43
N ALA A 175 -22.01 -1.65 0.29
CA ALA A 175 -23.34 -1.71 -0.33
C ALA A 175 -23.69 -0.41 -1.07
N LEU A 176 -23.10 0.72 -0.67
CA LEU A 176 -23.39 2.03 -1.26
C LEU A 176 -22.41 2.42 -2.36
N MET A 177 -21.13 2.11 -2.19
CA MET A 177 -20.05 2.62 -3.05
C MET A 177 -19.16 1.53 -3.67
N GLY A 178 -19.44 0.25 -3.37
CA GLY A 178 -18.62 -0.87 -3.79
C GLY A 178 -17.21 -0.88 -3.17
N ILE A 179 -16.40 -1.85 -3.62
CA ILE A 179 -15.03 -2.02 -3.10
C ILE A 179 -14.09 -0.86 -3.45
N TRP A 180 -14.31 -0.18 -4.57
CA TRP A 180 -13.46 0.94 -5.00
C TRP A 180 -13.71 2.20 -4.17
N GLY A 181 -14.97 2.50 -3.84
CA GLY A 181 -15.28 3.58 -2.90
C GLY A 181 -14.76 3.26 -1.49
N LEU A 182 -14.88 2.00 -1.04
CA LEU A 182 -14.25 1.57 0.22
C LEU A 182 -12.73 1.66 0.18
N THR A 183 -12.09 1.39 -0.95
CA THR A 183 -10.63 1.54 -1.13
C THR A 183 -10.21 2.99 -0.97
N PHE A 184 -10.95 3.92 -1.58
CA PHE A 184 -10.72 5.35 -1.40
C PHE A 184 -10.85 5.76 0.08
N LEU A 185 -11.94 5.35 0.74
CA LEU A 185 -12.17 5.65 2.14
C LEU A 185 -11.11 5.03 3.04
N ALA A 186 -10.71 3.78 2.81
CA ALA A 186 -9.67 3.11 3.57
C ALA A 186 -8.36 3.89 3.51
N VAL A 187 -7.89 4.23 2.30
CA VAL A 187 -6.64 4.98 2.15
C VAL A 187 -6.75 6.36 2.81
N ALA A 188 -7.85 7.09 2.60
CA ALA A 188 -8.04 8.41 3.17
C ALA A 188 -8.08 8.39 4.71
N LEU A 189 -8.84 7.46 5.31
CA LEU A 189 -8.96 7.30 6.76
C LEU A 189 -7.63 6.87 7.36
N TYR A 190 -7.01 5.82 6.84
CA TYR A 190 -5.78 5.27 7.41
C TYR A 190 -4.60 6.21 7.25
N ALA A 191 -4.52 7.01 6.18
CA ALA A 191 -3.46 8.00 6.01
C ALA A 191 -3.71 9.32 6.76
N SER A 192 -4.94 9.61 7.20
CA SER A 192 -5.29 10.87 7.88
C SER A 192 -4.46 11.21 9.14
N PRO A 193 -4.01 10.25 9.98
CA PRO A 193 -3.17 10.57 11.13
C PRO A 193 -1.82 11.20 10.77
N ALA A 194 -1.37 11.07 9.52
CA ALA A 194 -0.13 11.71 9.05
C ALA A 194 -0.15 13.23 9.23
N VAL A 195 -1.33 13.85 9.10
CA VAL A 195 -1.54 15.30 9.19
C VAL A 195 -1.35 15.83 10.61
N LEU A 196 -1.48 14.98 11.63
CA LEU A 196 -1.24 15.37 13.03
C LEU A 196 0.21 15.76 13.29
N ALA A 197 1.14 15.37 12.41
CA ALA A 197 2.56 15.73 12.49
C ALA A 197 2.90 17.04 11.74
N ASP A 198 1.92 17.67 11.07
CA ASP A 198 2.11 18.94 10.34
C ASP A 198 2.06 20.17 11.25
N GLN A 199 1.68 19.99 12.52
CA GLN A 199 1.60 21.04 13.54
C GLN A 199 2.97 21.42 14.12
#